data_AF-A0A803N0W1-F1
#
_entry.id   AF-A0A803N0W1-F1
#
_cell.length_a   1.000
_cell.length_b   1.000
_cell.length_c   1.000
_cell.angle_alpha   90.00
_cell.angle_beta   90.00
_cell.angle_gamma   90.00
#
_symmetry.space_group_name_H-M   'P 1'
#
loop_
_entity.id
_entity.type
_entity.pdbx_description
1 polymer ?
#
loop_
_entity_poly.entity_id
_entity_poly.type
_entity_poly.pdbx_seq_one_letter_code
_entity_poly.pdbx_strand_id
1 'polypeptide(L)'
;MQRKYTWRLEFDAKARREFDKKAGDRVRGTLNQVYKMALHKQVSFMTDTVPAEFINKRKHLDFVKRSNRARDNRLSGQTLEKFDLEHRQGSVSTPQVVKKMAKKKDGILPTVAKVYESTHYVCVGNDEVELMGDKSQKVMGEYMEKLEEYKNKGIEINPDKVYLEVVGGQQ
;
A
#
# COMPACT_ATOMS: atom_id res chain seq x y z
N MET A 1 -17.81 18.06 43.21
CA MET A 1 -18.94 17.11 43.20
C MET A 1 -18.43 15.75 42.73
N GLN A 2 -18.27 14.76 43.61
CA GLN A 2 -17.96 13.38 43.18
C GLN A 2 -19.22 12.77 42.58
N ARG A 3 -19.20 12.37 41.31
CA ARG A 3 -20.29 11.62 40.70
C ARG A 3 -20.30 10.22 41.32
N LYS A 4 -21.27 9.94 42.20
CA LYS A 4 -21.54 8.59 42.69
C LYS A 4 -22.46 7.92 41.67
N TYR A 5 -21.98 6.89 41.00
CA TYR A 5 -22.81 6.07 40.13
C TYR A 5 -23.40 4.93 40.96
N THR A 6 -24.70 4.69 40.81
CA THR A 6 -25.43 3.59 41.46
C THR A 6 -25.79 2.55 40.41
N TRP A 7 -24.97 1.50 40.32
CA TRP A 7 -25.32 0.27 39.61
C TRP A 7 -25.09 -0.93 40.55
N ARG A 8 -25.59 -2.12 40.18
CA ARG A 8 -25.47 -3.31 41.04
C ARG A 8 -24.01 -3.75 41.15
N LEU A 9 -23.58 -4.06 42.37
CA LEU A 9 -22.19 -4.44 42.70
C LEU A 9 -21.65 -5.61 41.87
N GLU A 10 -22.53 -6.52 41.44
CA GLU A 10 -22.18 -7.66 40.56
C GLU A 10 -21.58 -7.21 39.21
N PHE A 11 -21.82 -5.97 38.78
CA PHE A 11 -21.27 -5.41 37.56
C PHE A 11 -20.03 -4.53 37.79
N ASP A 12 -19.58 -4.29 39.03
CA ASP A 12 -18.46 -3.39 39.32
C ASP A 12 -17.17 -3.83 38.62
N ALA A 13 -16.83 -5.11 38.72
CA ALA A 13 -15.63 -5.65 38.09
C ALA A 13 -15.67 -5.51 36.56
N LYS A 14 -16.85 -5.68 35.96
CA LYS A 14 -17.06 -5.55 34.51
C LYS A 14 -17.02 -4.08 34.08
N ALA A 15 -17.73 -3.21 34.78
CA ALA A 15 -17.77 -1.78 34.54
C ALA A 15 -16.38 -1.17 34.68
N ARG A 16 -15.62 -1.57 35.71
CA ARG A 16 -14.25 -1.12 35.92
C ARG A 16 -13.32 -1.57 34.80
N ARG A 17 -13.38 -2.86 34.42
CA ARG A 17 -12.58 -3.40 33.32
C ARG A 17 -12.86 -2.67 32.00
N GLU A 18 -14.12 -2.45 31.66
CA GLU A 18 -14.52 -1.73 30.45
C GLU A 18 -14.11 -0.26 30.50
N PHE A 19 -14.22 0.38 31.66
CA PHE A 19 -13.76 1.75 31.87
C PHE A 19 -12.25 1.87 31.66
N ASP A 20 -11.45 1.02 32.31
CA ASP A 20 -9.99 1.04 32.21
C ASP A 20 -9.54 0.77 30.76
N LYS A 21 -10.20 -0.17 30.06
CA LYS A 21 -9.97 -0.42 28.63
C LYS A 21 -10.25 0.81 27.77
N LYS A 22 -11.43 1.42 27.92
CA LYS A 22 -11.81 2.62 27.16
C LYS A 22 -10.91 3.81 27.47
N ALA A 23 -10.53 4.00 28.74
CA ALA A 23 -9.62 5.05 29.16
C ALA A 23 -8.24 4.85 28.52
N GLY A 24 -7.69 3.64 28.55
CA GLY A 24 -6.43 3.30 27.89
C GLY A 24 -6.48 3.55 26.38
N ASP A 25 -7.54 3.11 25.70
CA ASP A 25 -7.73 3.32 24.26
C ASP A 25 -7.83 4.83 23.92
N ARG A 26 -8.54 5.61 24.74
CA ARG A 26 -8.68 7.07 24.58
C ARG A 26 -7.34 7.77 24.74
N VAL A 27 -6.58 7.45 25.78
CA VAL A 27 -5.24 8.02 26.02
C VAL A 27 -4.30 7.70 24.86
N ARG A 28 -4.29 6.45 24.39
CA ARG A 28 -3.50 6.04 23.22
C ARG A 28 -3.91 6.82 21.95
N GLY A 29 -5.21 6.99 21.72
CA GLY A 29 -5.72 7.77 20.59
C GLY A 29 -5.29 9.24 20.63
N THR A 30 -5.44 9.89 21.79
CA THR A 30 -4.99 11.27 22.00
C THR A 30 -3.49 11.41 21.83
N LEU A 31 -2.70 10.47 22.37
CA LEU A 31 -1.25 10.45 22.22
C LEU A 31 -0.85 10.39 20.74
N ASN A 32 -1.45 9.47 19.97
CA ASN A 32 -1.19 9.34 18.53
C ASN A 32 -1.62 10.59 17.74
N GLN A 33 -2.65 11.29 18.19
CA GLN A 33 -3.14 12.51 17.54
C GLN A 33 -2.24 13.72 17.83
N VAL A 34 -1.78 13.87 19.07
CA VAL A 34 -0.86 14.94 19.48
C VAL A 34 0.52 14.72 18.89
N TYR A 35 1.01 13.49 18.97
CA TYR A 35 2.24 13.06 18.33
C TYR A 35 1.92 12.44 16.98
N LYS A 36 1.54 13.26 15.99
CA LYS A 36 1.63 12.89 14.56
C LYS A 36 3.09 12.64 14.21
N MET A 37 3.63 11.52 14.66
CA MET A 37 5.02 11.17 14.46
C MET A 37 5.22 10.90 12.98
N ALA A 38 6.13 11.65 12.36
CA ALA A 38 6.71 11.22 11.10
C ALA A 38 7.28 9.82 11.33
N LEU A 39 6.94 8.87 10.45
CA LEU A 39 7.65 7.60 10.36
C LEU A 39 9.15 7.94 10.42
N HIS A 40 9.89 7.37 11.38
CA HIS A 40 11.34 7.55 11.60
C HIS A 40 11.83 8.66 12.54
N LYS A 41 10.98 9.43 13.23
CA LYS A 41 11.48 10.29 14.34
C LYS A 41 11.51 9.52 15.68
N GLN A 42 12.56 9.76 16.47
CA GLN A 42 12.70 9.23 17.83
C GLN A 42 11.53 9.71 18.70
N VAL A 43 10.94 8.78 19.45
CA VAL A 43 9.76 9.04 20.28
C VAL A 43 10.20 9.83 21.52
N SER A 44 10.18 11.17 21.46
CA SER A 44 10.68 12.04 22.54
C SER A 44 9.89 11.96 23.85
N PHE A 45 8.69 11.37 23.83
CA PHE A 45 7.87 11.18 25.04
C PHE A 45 8.08 9.83 25.73
N MET A 46 8.79 8.90 25.09
CA MET A 46 9.12 7.61 25.72
C MET A 46 10.42 7.76 26.51
N THR A 47 10.45 7.20 27.71
CA THR A 47 11.69 7.04 28.47
C THR A 47 12.64 6.14 27.70
N ASP A 48 13.96 6.39 27.81
CA ASP A 48 14.99 5.64 27.06
C ASP A 48 14.96 4.12 27.33
N THR A 49 14.36 3.70 28.44
CA THR A 49 14.09 2.30 28.78
C THR A 49 13.20 1.59 27.77
N VAL A 50 12.18 2.26 27.23
CA VAL A 50 11.21 1.63 26.32
C VAL A 50 11.83 1.31 24.95
N PRO A 51 12.57 2.23 24.30
CA PRO A 51 13.36 1.91 23.11
C PRO A 51 14.37 0.78 23.36
N ALA A 52 15.06 0.78 24.51
CA ALA A 52 16.03 -0.25 24.85
C ALA A 52 15.38 -1.64 24.99
N GLU A 53 14.26 -1.75 25.71
CA GLU A 53 13.48 -2.97 25.81
C GLU A 53 12.95 -3.43 24.44
N PHE A 54 12.49 -2.51 23.60
CA PHE A 54 12.02 -2.83 22.26
C PHE A 54 13.15 -3.39 21.39
N ILE A 55 14.34 -2.77 21.41
CA ILE A 55 15.53 -3.28 20.73
C ILE A 55 15.89 -4.68 21.23
N ASN A 56 15.84 -4.91 22.55
CA ASN A 56 16.10 -6.23 23.13
C ASN A 56 15.05 -7.27 22.70
N LYS A 57 13.76 -6.92 22.66
CA LYS A 57 12.70 -7.79 22.14
C LYS A 57 12.92 -8.17 20.67
N ARG A 58 13.47 -7.27 19.85
CA ARG A 58 13.81 -7.57 18.45
C ARG A 58 14.91 -8.63 18.29
N LYS A 59 15.75 -8.82 19.31
CA LYS A 59 16.79 -9.86 19.34
C LYS A 59 16.24 -11.23 19.75
N HIS A 60 15.04 -11.29 20.34
CA HIS A 60 14.46 -12.54 20.79
C HIS A 60 14.16 -13.47 19.61
N LEU A 61 14.53 -14.75 19.72
CA LEU A 61 14.40 -15.75 18.65
C LEU A 61 12.97 -15.82 18.08
N ASP A 62 11.95 -15.81 18.94
CA ASP A 62 10.55 -15.85 18.49
C ASP A 62 10.10 -14.60 17.75
N PHE A 63 10.67 -13.44 18.07
CA PHE A 63 10.41 -12.21 17.32
C PHE A 63 11.04 -12.30 15.93
N VAL A 64 12.32 -12.70 15.86
CA VAL A 64 13.05 -12.85 14.60
C VAL A 64 12.36 -13.86 13.69
N LYS A 65 11.96 -15.03 14.20
CA LYS A 65 11.21 -16.04 13.45
C LYS A 65 9.91 -15.48 12.86
N ARG A 66 9.09 -14.80 13.67
CA ARG A 66 7.83 -14.19 13.19
C ARG A 66 8.08 -13.08 12.18
N SER A 67 9.09 -12.25 12.40
CA SER A 67 9.45 -11.16 11.48
C SER A 67 9.95 -11.68 10.14
N ASN A 68 10.81 -12.71 10.14
CA ASN A 68 11.29 -13.34 8.91
C ASN A 68 10.12 -14.00 8.17
N ARG A 69 9.27 -14.77 8.86
CA ARG A 69 8.06 -15.34 8.26
C ARG A 69 7.15 -14.27 7.64
N ALA A 70 6.92 -13.15 8.33
CA ALA A 70 6.12 -12.06 7.80
C ALA A 70 6.77 -11.41 6.56
N ARG A 71 8.09 -11.27 6.56
CA ARG A 71 8.85 -10.80 5.39
C ARG A 71 8.74 -11.80 4.23
N ASP A 72 8.93 -13.07 4.49
CA ASP A 72 8.92 -14.13 3.47
C ASP A 72 7.50 -14.31 2.90
N ASN A 73 6.45 -14.19 3.74
CA ASN A 73 5.06 -14.10 3.29
C ASN A 73 4.81 -12.89 2.38
N ARG A 74 5.37 -11.72 2.73
CA ARG A 74 5.29 -10.51 1.89
C ARG A 74 5.98 -10.70 0.53
N LEU A 75 7.01 -11.54 0.50
CA LEU A 75 7.74 -11.93 -0.71
C LEU A 75 7.14 -13.19 -1.36
N SER A 76 5.99 -13.69 -0.89
CA SER A 76 5.34 -14.90 -1.42
C SER A 76 6.27 -16.12 -1.51
N GLY A 77 7.22 -16.26 -0.58
CA GLY A 77 8.18 -17.36 -0.54
C GLY A 77 9.42 -17.20 -1.44
N GLN A 78 9.60 -16.04 -2.07
CA GLN A 78 10.73 -15.77 -2.96
C GLN A 78 11.95 -15.21 -2.23
N THR A 79 13.14 -15.46 -2.79
CA THR A 79 14.42 -14.98 -2.27
C THR A 79 14.73 -13.58 -2.80
N LEU A 80 15.51 -12.79 -2.05
CA LEU A 80 15.93 -11.43 -2.46
C LEU A 80 16.72 -11.40 -3.79
N GLU A 81 17.43 -12.48 -4.12
CA GLU A 81 18.22 -12.61 -5.37
C GLU A 81 17.40 -13.11 -6.56
N LYS A 82 16.28 -13.81 -6.33
CA LYS A 82 15.40 -14.37 -7.35
C LYS A 82 13.97 -13.99 -6.99
N PHE A 83 13.65 -12.75 -7.32
CA PHE A 83 12.38 -12.13 -7.00
C PHE A 83 11.46 -12.23 -8.22
N ASP A 84 10.45 -13.10 -8.13
CA ASP A 84 9.37 -13.22 -9.11
C ASP A 84 8.34 -12.12 -8.88
N LEU A 85 8.32 -11.12 -9.76
CA LEU A 85 7.49 -9.92 -9.63
C LEU A 85 5.98 -10.19 -9.70
N GLU A 86 5.57 -11.42 -10.06
CA GLU A 86 4.18 -11.82 -10.27
C GLU A 86 3.29 -11.71 -9.02
N HIS A 87 3.85 -11.79 -7.81
CA HIS A 87 3.02 -11.84 -6.60
C HIS A 87 3.52 -10.96 -5.46
N ARG A 88 3.26 -9.66 -5.60
CA ARG A 88 3.33 -8.71 -4.48
C ARG A 88 2.10 -8.87 -3.60
N GLN A 89 2.24 -9.49 -2.43
CA GLN A 89 1.16 -9.51 -1.45
C GLN A 89 0.95 -8.08 -0.91
N GLY A 90 -0.14 -7.43 -1.37
CA GLY A 90 -0.49 -6.05 -1.07
C GLY A 90 -0.61 -5.22 -2.35
N SER A 91 -1.84 -5.12 -2.88
CA SER A 91 -2.14 -4.29 -4.06
C SER A 91 -1.76 -2.83 -3.78
N VAL A 92 -0.85 -2.28 -4.59
CA VAL A 92 -0.65 -0.83 -4.62
C VAL A 92 -1.83 -0.25 -5.40
N SER A 93 -2.67 0.54 -4.76
CA SER A 93 -3.82 1.16 -5.43
C SER A 93 -3.35 2.01 -6.63
N THR A 94 -4.12 2.03 -7.71
CA THR A 94 -3.87 2.84 -8.91
C THR A 94 -3.50 4.32 -8.61
N PRO A 95 -4.17 5.02 -7.68
CA PRO A 95 -3.79 6.41 -7.34
C PRO A 95 -2.38 6.55 -6.77
N GLN A 96 -1.90 5.55 -6.02
CA GLN A 96 -0.53 5.56 -5.49
C GLN A 96 0.50 5.33 -6.59
N VAL A 97 0.18 4.52 -7.60
CA VAL A 97 1.03 4.32 -8.78
C VAL A 97 1.15 5.62 -9.58
N VAL A 98 0.02 6.26 -9.88
CA VAL A 98 -0.05 7.57 -10.55
C VAL A 98 0.80 8.61 -9.82
N LYS A 99 0.64 8.72 -8.49
CA LYS A 99 1.41 9.66 -7.67
C LYS A 99 2.92 9.40 -7.71
N LYS A 100 3.35 8.13 -7.79
CA LYS A 100 4.77 7.78 -7.91
C LYS A 100 5.32 8.12 -9.29
N MET A 101 4.58 7.82 -10.35
CA MET A 101 4.98 8.11 -11.73
C MET A 101 5.06 9.63 -11.97
N ALA A 102 4.08 10.39 -11.47
CA ALA A 102 4.10 11.84 -11.56
C ALA A 102 5.32 12.44 -10.86
N LYS A 103 5.67 11.96 -9.66
CA LYS A 103 6.90 12.38 -8.97
C LYS A 103 8.19 12.07 -9.73
N LYS A 104 8.23 10.98 -10.50
CA LYS A 104 9.40 10.63 -11.32
C LYS A 104 9.53 11.49 -12.58
N LYS A 105 8.44 12.13 -13.01
CA LYS A 105 8.37 12.97 -14.22
C LYS A 105 8.02 14.41 -13.88
N ASP A 106 8.60 14.95 -12.81
CA ASP A 106 8.47 16.36 -12.40
C ASP A 106 7.03 16.88 -12.26
N GLY A 107 6.12 16.00 -11.84
CA GLY A 107 4.70 16.32 -11.63
C GLY A 107 3.79 16.02 -12.81
N ILE A 108 4.32 15.58 -13.96
CA ILE A 108 3.52 15.24 -15.14
C ILE A 108 2.73 13.95 -14.89
N LEU A 109 1.40 14.05 -14.99
CA LEU A 109 0.52 12.90 -14.81
C LEU A 109 0.70 11.88 -15.95
N PRO A 110 0.85 10.57 -15.64
CA PRO A 110 0.89 9.54 -16.66
C PRO A 110 -0.49 9.32 -17.29
N THR A 111 -0.50 8.99 -18.58
CA THR A 111 -1.64 8.43 -19.33
C THR A 111 -2.13 7.14 -18.68
N VAL A 112 -3.43 6.85 -18.77
CA VAL A 112 -4.04 5.62 -18.22
C VAL A 112 -3.36 4.37 -18.78
N ALA A 113 -3.04 4.34 -20.07
CA ALA A 113 -2.29 3.25 -20.69
C ALA A 113 -0.91 3.02 -20.05
N LYS A 114 -0.18 4.08 -19.70
CA LYS A 114 1.13 3.98 -19.01
C LYS A 114 0.98 3.50 -17.58
N VAL A 115 -0.12 3.86 -16.91
CA VAL A 115 -0.44 3.33 -15.58
C VAL A 115 -0.75 1.85 -15.67
N TYR A 116 -1.52 1.43 -16.68
CA TYR A 116 -1.84 0.03 -16.93
C TYR A 116 -0.59 -0.79 -17.24
N GLU A 117 0.24 -0.32 -18.17
CA GLU A 117 1.56 -0.88 -18.46
C GLU A 117 2.35 -1.03 -17.15
N SER A 118 2.48 0.04 -16.35
CA SER A 118 3.23 0.03 -15.08
C SER A 118 2.75 -0.94 -14.01
N THR A 119 1.54 -1.45 -14.15
CA THR A 119 0.93 -2.39 -13.21
C THR A 119 0.83 -3.81 -13.76
N HIS A 120 1.02 -3.98 -15.07
CA HIS A 120 0.85 -5.25 -15.79
C HIS A 120 2.07 -5.56 -16.67
N TYR A 121 3.29 -5.22 -16.22
CA TYR A 121 4.54 -5.60 -16.88
C TYR A 121 5.52 -6.33 -15.96
N VAL A 122 6.43 -7.11 -16.56
CA VAL A 122 7.66 -7.66 -15.98
C VAL A 122 8.86 -6.91 -16.58
N CYS A 123 9.85 -6.57 -15.76
CA CYS A 123 11.16 -6.16 -16.29
C CYS A 123 11.93 -7.43 -16.65
N VAL A 124 12.26 -7.61 -17.93
CA VAL A 124 12.94 -8.82 -18.44
C VAL A 124 14.47 -8.64 -18.52
N GLY A 125 14.96 -7.42 -18.30
CA GLY A 125 16.38 -7.09 -18.19
C GLY A 125 16.66 -5.70 -18.78
N ASN A 126 17.76 -5.05 -18.38
CA ASN A 126 18.28 -3.75 -18.89
C ASN A 126 17.24 -2.84 -19.60
N ASP A 127 16.21 -2.43 -18.87
CA ASP A 127 15.13 -1.51 -19.31
C ASP A 127 14.08 -2.07 -20.29
N GLU A 128 14.13 -3.35 -20.66
CA GLU A 128 13.08 -4.02 -21.42
C GLU A 128 11.92 -4.46 -20.51
N VAL A 129 10.72 -4.15 -20.98
CA VAL A 129 9.46 -4.27 -20.26
C VAL A 129 8.53 -5.16 -21.09
N GLU A 130 8.17 -6.33 -20.57
CA GLU A 130 7.19 -7.23 -21.20
C GLU A 130 5.85 -7.20 -20.45
N LEU A 131 4.74 -7.20 -21.18
CA LEU A 131 3.42 -7.23 -20.56
C LEU A 131 3.11 -8.61 -19.95
N MET A 132 2.62 -8.60 -18.72
CA MET A 132 2.23 -9.79 -17.96
C MET A 132 0.91 -10.38 -18.46
N GLY A 133 1.01 -11.55 -19.10
CA GLY A 133 -0.12 -12.39 -19.47
C GLY A 133 -0.88 -11.97 -20.72
N ASP A 134 -1.53 -12.95 -21.35
CA ASP A 134 -2.20 -12.83 -22.65
C ASP A 134 -3.22 -11.68 -22.70
N LYS A 135 -3.93 -11.45 -21.59
CA LYS A 135 -4.93 -10.38 -21.50
C LYS A 135 -4.30 -8.98 -21.59
N SER A 136 -3.16 -8.77 -20.93
CA SER A 136 -2.48 -7.47 -20.92
C SER A 136 -1.85 -7.17 -22.28
N GLN A 137 -1.27 -8.20 -22.91
CA GLN A 137 -0.73 -8.14 -24.27
C GLN A 137 -1.83 -7.79 -25.27
N LYS A 138 -2.98 -8.47 -25.21
CA LYS A 138 -4.13 -8.20 -26.08
C LYS A 138 -4.64 -6.76 -25.93
N VAL A 139 -4.87 -6.31 -24.70
CA VAL A 139 -5.39 -4.95 -24.43
C VAL A 139 -4.44 -3.88 -24.94
N MET A 140 -3.13 -4.02 -24.72
CA MET A 140 -2.17 -3.03 -25.23
C MET A 140 -1.95 -3.12 -26.74
N GLY A 141 -2.03 -4.31 -27.32
CA GLY A 141 -2.00 -4.49 -28.77
C GLY A 141 -3.15 -3.74 -29.45
N GLU A 142 -4.40 -3.99 -29.01
CA GLU A 142 -5.59 -3.31 -29.53
C GLU A 142 -5.53 -1.78 -29.34
N TYR A 143 -4.97 -1.33 -28.22
CA TYR A 143 -4.76 0.09 -27.96
C TYR A 143 -3.77 0.74 -28.94
N MET A 144 -2.62 0.11 -29.18
CA MET A 144 -1.62 0.64 -30.12
C MET A 144 -2.16 0.63 -31.57
N GLU A 145 -2.86 -0.44 -31.96
CA GLU A 145 -3.51 -0.54 -33.28
C GLU A 145 -4.51 0.60 -33.49
N LYS A 146 -5.40 0.86 -32.53
CA LYS A 146 -6.36 1.97 -32.63
C LYS A 146 -5.68 3.33 -32.69
N LEU A 147 -4.63 3.56 -31.90
CA LEU A 147 -3.88 4.82 -31.98
C LEU A 147 -3.29 5.04 -33.36
N GLU A 148 -2.74 3.99 -33.98
CA GLU A 148 -2.17 4.04 -35.31
C GLU A 148 -3.25 4.26 -36.38
N GLU A 149 -4.42 3.62 -36.24
CA GLU A 149 -5.57 3.89 -37.10
C GLU A 149 -6.02 5.35 -37.06
N TYR A 150 -6.17 5.93 -35.86
CA TYR A 150 -6.57 7.34 -35.72
C TYR A 150 -5.53 8.27 -36.32
N LYS A 151 -4.23 7.98 -36.13
CA LYS A 151 -3.13 8.71 -36.75
C LYS A 151 -3.18 8.64 -38.27
N ASN A 152 -3.43 7.46 -38.84
CA ASN A 152 -3.55 7.25 -40.29
C ASN A 152 -4.77 7.96 -40.89
N LYS A 153 -5.86 8.09 -40.11
CA LYS A 153 -7.06 8.86 -40.47
C LYS A 153 -6.88 10.38 -40.28
N GLY A 154 -5.72 10.84 -39.78
CA GLY A 154 -5.45 12.25 -39.49
C GLY A 154 -6.25 12.81 -38.31
N ILE A 155 -6.77 11.94 -37.44
CA ILE A 155 -7.61 12.32 -36.30
C ILE A 155 -6.73 12.44 -35.06
N GLU A 156 -6.67 13.65 -34.49
CA GLU A 156 -6.04 13.87 -33.20
C GLU A 156 -7.00 13.45 -32.07
N ILE A 157 -6.73 12.31 -31.45
CA ILE A 157 -7.55 11.76 -30.37
C ILE A 157 -6.76 11.70 -29.06
N ASN A 158 -7.44 11.96 -27.94
CA ASN A 158 -6.84 11.80 -26.62
C ASN A 158 -6.53 10.30 -26.37
N PRO A 159 -5.27 9.94 -26.08
CA PRO A 159 -4.88 8.55 -25.83
C PRO A 159 -5.65 7.88 -24.67
N ASP A 160 -6.03 8.62 -23.63
CA ASP A 160 -6.82 8.07 -22.53
C ASP A 160 -8.22 7.62 -22.97
N LYS A 161 -8.82 8.33 -23.95
CA LYS A 161 -10.12 7.94 -24.53
C LYS A 161 -10.01 6.65 -25.33
N VAL A 162 -8.93 6.51 -26.12
CA VAL A 162 -8.66 5.29 -26.89
C VAL A 162 -8.47 4.10 -25.97
N TYR A 163 -7.72 4.29 -24.87
CA TYR A 163 -7.54 3.24 -23.88
C TYR A 163 -8.87 2.82 -23.24
N LEU A 164 -9.72 3.78 -22.84
CA LEU A 164 -11.05 3.51 -22.31
C LEU A 164 -11.97 2.81 -23.32
N GLU A 165 -11.86 3.12 -24.61
CA GLU A 165 -12.59 2.44 -25.68
C GLU A 165 -12.19 0.97 -25.81
N VAL A 166 -10.90 0.65 -25.62
CA VAL A 166 -10.39 -0.72 -25.66
C VAL A 166 -10.79 -1.51 -24.41
N VAL A 167 -10.67 -0.94 -23.22
CA VAL A 167 -10.96 -1.67 -21.96
C VAL A 167 -12.44 -1.65 -21.56
N GLY A 168 -13.19 -0.64 -22.00
CA GLY A 168 -14.59 -0.42 -21.62
C GLY A 168 -15.59 -1.28 -22.39
N GLY A 169 -15.16 -1.94 -23.46
CA GLY A 169 -16.05 -2.58 -24.43
C GLY A 169 -16.86 -1.55 -25.22
N GLN A 170 -17.19 -1.88 -26.48
CA GLN A 170 -18.26 -1.18 -27.17
C GLN A 170 -19.55 -1.36 -26.34
N GLN A 171 -20.12 -0.27 -25.84
CA GLN A 171 -21.53 -0.25 -25.48
C GLN A 171 -22.37 -0.30 -26.75
#